data_AF-A0A924XMM0-F1
#
_entry.id   AF-A0A924XMM0-F1
#
_cell.length_a   1.000
_cell.length_b   1.000
_cell.length_c   1.000
_cell.angle_alpha   90.00
_cell.angle_beta   90.00
_cell.angle_gamma   90.00
#
_symmetry.space_group_name_H-M   'P 1'
#
loop_
_entity.id
_entity.type
_entity.pdbx_description
1 polymer ?
#
loop_
_entity_poly.entity_id
_entity_poly.type
_entity_poly.pdbx_seq_one_letter_code
_entity_poly.pdbx_strand_id
1 'polypeptide(L)'
;MADANTTTVDLDPTEVALIIGEEEGSMTIRVVPARELPDGTTEVPEPHEIAIALAMRLLNDPDFHDSVLDWYEGQDDEDEDEVVPIDEEDKTDKPKS
;
A
#
# COMPACT_ATOMS: atom_id res chain seq x y z
N MET A 1 -2.29 -17.74 -11.19
CA MET A 1 -2.34 -16.29 -10.96
C MET A 1 -3.46 -16.10 -9.96
N ALA A 2 -3.15 -16.28 -8.68
CA ALA A 2 -4.09 -16.06 -7.61
C ALA A 2 -3.99 -14.57 -7.23
N ASP A 3 -5.16 -13.98 -7.07
CA ASP A 3 -5.47 -12.56 -7.05
C ASP A 3 -4.68 -11.78 -5.99
N ALA A 4 -4.30 -10.55 -6.34
CA ALA A 4 -3.87 -9.53 -5.40
C ALA A 4 -4.80 -9.57 -4.16
N ASN A 5 -4.21 -9.54 -2.98
CA ASN A 5 -4.85 -9.73 -1.69
C ASN A 5 -5.94 -8.66 -1.45
N THR A 6 -7.13 -8.89 -2.02
CA THR A 6 -8.19 -7.90 -2.14
C THR A 6 -8.99 -7.90 -0.85
N THR A 7 -8.76 -6.88 -0.01
CA THR A 7 -9.54 -6.67 1.21
C THR A 7 -10.77 -5.82 0.89
N THR A 8 -11.95 -6.33 1.25
CA THR A 8 -13.20 -5.56 1.15
C THR A 8 -13.42 -4.80 2.45
N VAL A 9 -13.77 -3.51 2.35
CA VAL A 9 -14.10 -2.66 3.49
C VAL A 9 -15.51 -2.11 3.28
N ASP A 10 -16.40 -2.37 4.23
CA ASP A 10 -17.73 -1.77 4.28
C ASP A 10 -17.65 -0.41 4.97
N LEU A 11 -18.24 0.61 4.36
CA LEU A 11 -18.30 1.96 4.91
C LEU A 11 -19.72 2.28 5.37
N ASP A 12 -19.84 2.83 6.58
CA ASP A 12 -21.09 3.39 7.04
C ASP A 12 -21.44 4.67 6.26
N PRO A 13 -22.73 5.08 6.17
CA PRO A 13 -23.18 6.24 5.42
C PRO A 13 -22.47 7.57 5.69
N THR A 14 -21.85 7.71 6.86
CA THR A 14 -21.13 8.90 7.31
C THR A 14 -19.61 8.76 7.19
N GLU A 15 -19.13 7.61 6.69
CA GLU A 15 -17.72 7.31 6.56
C GLU A 15 -17.21 7.55 5.15
N VAL A 16 -15.88 7.67 5.08
CA VAL A 16 -15.13 7.97 3.89
C VAL A 16 -13.85 7.14 3.94
N ALA A 17 -13.52 6.46 2.84
CA ALA A 17 -12.24 5.79 2.68
C ALA A 17 -11.21 6.76 2.10
N LEU A 18 -10.02 6.77 2.69
CA LEU A 18 -8.83 7.40 2.15
C LEU A 18 -7.92 6.32 1.57
N ILE A 19 -7.74 6.33 0.25
CA ILE A 19 -6.92 5.36 -0.47
C ILE A 19 -5.61 6.03 -0.82
N ILE A 20 -4.51 5.41 -0.42
CA ILE A 20 -3.15 5.86 -0.69
C ILE A 20 -2.48 4.80 -1.52
N GLY A 21 -1.91 5.16 -2.66
CA GLY A 21 -1.17 4.23 -3.51
C GLY A 21 -0.06 4.92 -4.28
N GLU A 22 0.57 4.18 -5.18
CA GLU A 22 1.61 4.68 -6.07
C GLU A 22 1.15 4.49 -7.53
N GLU A 23 1.29 5.53 -8.35
CA GLU A 23 1.05 5.49 -9.79
C GLU A 23 2.23 6.17 -10.48
N GLU A 24 2.93 5.44 -11.37
CA GLU A 24 4.07 5.95 -12.14
C GLU A 24 5.21 6.56 -11.27
N GLY A 25 5.51 5.97 -10.10
CA GLY A 25 6.56 6.48 -9.20
C GLY A 25 6.13 7.70 -8.39
N SER A 26 4.84 8.05 -8.40
CA SER A 26 4.28 9.16 -7.64
C SER A 26 3.18 8.69 -6.69
N MET A 27 3.21 9.18 -5.47
CA MET A 27 2.16 8.90 -4.49
C MET A 27 0.83 9.51 -4.93
N THR A 28 -0.22 8.71 -4.89
CA THR A 28 -1.59 9.12 -5.20
C THR A 28 -2.48 8.96 -3.97
N ILE A 29 -3.36 9.94 -3.74
CA ILE A 29 -4.37 9.87 -2.68
C ILE A 29 -5.75 10.08 -3.29
N ARG A 30 -6.69 9.20 -2.97
CA ARG A 30 -8.09 9.25 -3.42
C ARG A 30 -9.03 9.17 -2.22
N VAL A 31 -10.08 9.98 -2.23
CA VAL A 31 -11.10 10.01 -1.16
C VAL A 31 -12.40 9.45 -1.71
N VAL A 32 -12.91 8.36 -1.13
CA VAL A 32 -14.11 7.65 -1.60
C VAL A 32 -15.19 7.70 -0.52
N PRO A 33 -16.30 8.42 -0.72
CA PRO A 33 -17.39 8.45 0.24
C PRO A 33 -18.24 7.16 0.19
N ALA A 34 -18.86 6.78 1.31
CA ALA A 34 -19.80 5.66 1.35
C ALA A 34 -21.06 5.84 0.48
N ARG A 35 -21.40 7.10 0.15
CA ARG A 35 -22.52 7.46 -0.70
C ARG A 35 -22.06 8.42 -1.79
N GLU A 36 -22.49 8.17 -3.02
CA GLU A 36 -22.28 9.10 -4.13
C GLU A 36 -22.97 10.43 -3.82
N LEU A 37 -22.21 11.51 -3.94
CA LEU A 37 -22.75 12.86 -3.86
C LEU A 37 -23.44 13.19 -5.20
N PRO A 38 -24.65 13.77 -5.19
CA PRO A 38 -25.32 14.15 -6.42
C PRO A 38 -24.47 15.15 -7.23
N ASP A 39 -24.38 14.95 -8.55
CA ASP A 39 -23.68 15.86 -9.45
C ASP A 39 -24.16 17.31 -9.27
N GLY A 40 -23.22 18.23 -9.03
CA GLY A 40 -23.52 19.66 -8.82
C GLY A 40 -23.86 20.03 -7.38
N THR A 41 -23.75 19.11 -6.43
CA THR A 41 -23.84 19.42 -4.99
C THR A 41 -22.67 20.30 -4.56
N THR A 42 -22.97 21.45 -3.95
CA THR A 42 -21.98 22.35 -3.35
C THR A 42 -21.76 22.07 -1.87
N GLU A 43 -22.65 21.29 -1.25
CA GLU A 43 -22.60 20.91 0.17
C GLU A 43 -21.88 19.58 0.32
N VAL A 44 -20.58 19.65 0.61
CA VAL A 44 -19.78 18.49 0.92
C VAL A 44 -20.00 18.14 2.40
N PRO A 45 -20.37 16.89 2.75
CA PRO A 45 -20.51 16.50 4.14
C PRO A 45 -19.19 16.70 4.92
N GLU A 46 -19.28 17.19 6.16
CA GLU A 46 -18.13 17.50 7.01
C GLU A 46 -17.06 16.39 7.07
N PRO A 47 -17.41 15.08 7.20
CA PRO A 47 -16.40 14.02 7.18
C PRO A 47 -15.58 13.97 5.88
N HIS A 48 -16.20 14.30 4.75
CA HIS A 48 -15.55 14.32 3.44
C HIS A 48 -14.64 15.55 3.31
N GLU A 49 -15.05 16.71 3.84
CA GLU A 49 -14.18 17.90 3.89
C GLU A 49 -12.93 17.66 4.74
N ILE A 50 -13.09 17.03 5.91
CA ILE A 50 -11.97 16.66 6.79
C ILE A 50 -11.05 15.66 6.08
N ALA A 51 -11.60 14.65 5.42
CA ALA A 51 -10.81 13.66 4.67
C ALA A 51 -10.03 14.29 3.52
N ILE A 52 -10.63 15.25 2.79
CA ILE A 52 -9.92 16.00 1.74
C ILE A 52 -8.81 16.86 2.35
N ALA A 53 -9.07 17.58 3.43
CA ALA A 53 -8.06 18.40 4.09
C ALA A 53 -6.89 17.56 4.59
N LEU A 54 -7.18 16.37 5.12
CA LEU A 54 -6.18 15.39 5.52
C LEU A 54 -5.39 14.88 4.29
N ALA A 55 -6.07 14.49 3.22
CA ALA A 55 -5.43 14.05 1.98
C ALA A 55 -4.46 15.10 1.43
N MET A 56 -4.89 16.36 1.36
CA MET A 56 -4.06 17.48 0.92
C MET A 56 -2.86 17.70 1.84
N ARG A 57 -3.05 17.57 3.16
CA ARG A 57 -1.95 17.70 4.12
C ARG A 57 -0.92 16.59 3.93
N LEU A 58 -1.38 15.34 3.81
CA LEU A 58 -0.52 14.18 3.61
C LEU A 58 0.27 14.29 2.31
N LEU A 59 -0.34 14.78 1.23
CA LEU A 59 0.33 15.04 -0.05
C LEU A 59 1.49 16.05 0.03
N ASN A 60 1.47 16.91 1.05
CA ASN A 60 2.48 17.93 1.27
C ASN A 60 3.46 17.55 2.39
N ASP A 61 3.35 16.34 2.93
CA ASP A 61 4.17 15.85 4.04
C ASP A 61 5.21 14.85 3.51
N PRO A 62 6.46 15.30 3.25
CA PRO A 62 7.49 14.43 2.67
C PRO A 62 7.89 13.30 3.62
N ASP A 63 7.84 13.51 4.93
CA ASP A 63 8.17 12.48 5.91
C ASP A 63 7.15 11.33 5.86
N PHE A 64 5.87 11.67 5.61
CA PHE A 64 4.82 10.69 5.40
C PHE A 64 5.02 9.91 4.10
N HIS A 65 5.40 10.59 3.01
CA HIS A 65 5.66 9.94 1.73
C HIS A 65 6.78 8.90 1.85
N ASP A 66 7.91 9.29 2.43
CA ASP A 66 9.07 8.42 2.59
C ASP A 66 8.71 7.20 3.46
N SER A 67 7.95 7.42 4.54
CA SER A 67 7.51 6.33 5.44
C SER A 67 6.54 5.35 4.76
N VAL A 68 5.65 5.85 3.90
CA VAL A 68 4.68 5.02 3.19
C VAL A 68 5.35 4.22 2.07
N LEU A 69 6.29 4.82 1.35
CA LEU A 69 7.08 4.12 0.33
C LEU A 69 7.93 3.01 0.96
N ASP A 70 8.64 3.30 2.06
CA ASP A 70 9.40 2.29 2.82
C ASP A 70 8.51 1.13 3.30
N TRP A 71 7.28 1.42 3.74
CA TRP A 71 6.32 0.37 4.11
C TRP A 71 5.88 -0.48 2.92
N TYR A 72 5.66 0.12 1.73
CA TYR A 72 5.31 -0.64 0.52
C TYR A 72 6.48 -1.49 0.01
N GLU A 73 7.70 -0.95 0.01
CA GLU A 73 8.92 -1.67 -0.36
C GLU A 73 9.12 -2.90 0.56
N GLY A 74 8.98 -2.72 1.87
CA GLY A 74 9.12 -3.82 2.83
C GLY A 74 7.99 -4.86 2.81
N GLN A 75 6.93 -4.66 2.03
CA GLN A 75 5.88 -5.67 1.79
C GLN A 75 6.14 -6.51 0.54
N ASP A 76 6.91 -6.00 -0.44
CA ASP A 76 7.28 -6.74 -1.66
C ASP A 76 8.42 -7.76 -1.38
N ASP A 77 9.23 -7.51 -0.34
CA ASP A 77 10.32 -8.39 0.09
C ASP A 77 9.86 -9.68 0.81
N GLU A 78 8.57 -9.82 1.17
CA GLU A 78 8.06 -11.06 1.79
C GLU A 78 7.85 -12.21 0.77
N ASP A 79 8.03 -11.95 -0.53
CA ASP A 79 7.96 -12.93 -1.63
C ASP A 79 9.32 -13.27 -2.27
N GLU A 80 10.46 -12.84 -1.70
CA GLU A 80 11.79 -13.30 -2.15
C GLU A 80 12.24 -14.54 -1.37
N ASP A 81 12.11 -15.70 -2.02
CA ASP A 81 12.69 -16.99 -1.62
C ASP A 81 14.05 -16.81 -0.93
N GLU A 82 14.09 -17.13 0.36
CA GLU A 82 15.29 -17.30 1.18
C GLU A 82 16.27 -18.23 0.45
N VAL A 83 17.18 -17.66 -0.34
CA VAL A 83 18.33 -18.37 -0.90
C VAL A 83 19.25 -18.73 0.25
N VAL A 84 18.94 -19.84 0.90
CA VAL A 84 19.83 -20.54 1.82
C VAL A 84 21.19 -20.72 1.12
N PRO A 85 22.28 -20.15 1.66
CA PRO A 85 23.60 -20.43 1.12
C PRO A 85 23.84 -21.93 1.30
N ILE A 86 23.91 -22.64 0.17
CA ILE A 86 24.33 -24.04 0.14
C ILE A 86 25.81 -24.03 0.56
N ASP A 87 26.04 -24.33 1.83
CA ASP A 87 27.33 -24.65 2.39
C ASP A 87 27.82 -25.95 1.72
N GLU A 88 28.59 -25.81 0.64
CA GLU A 88 29.32 -26.92 0.00
C GLU A 88 30.51 -27.33 0.89
N GLU A 89 30.22 -27.92 2.05
CA GLU A 89 31.15 -28.83 2.70
C GLU A 89 30.90 -30.27 2.23
N ASP A 90 32.01 -30.90 1.84
CA ASP A 90 32.25 -32.35 1.80
C ASP A 90 31.93 -33.10 0.49
N LYS A 91 32.97 -33.36 -0.32
CA LYS A 91 33.49 -34.72 -0.64
C LYS A 91 34.56 -34.72 -1.73
N THR A 92 35.83 -34.82 -1.34
CA THR A 92 36.83 -35.55 -2.16
C THR A 92 37.40 -36.71 -1.35
N ASP A 93 36.61 -37.79 -1.37
CA ASP A 93 37.03 -39.11 -0.93
C ASP A 93 38.18 -39.60 -1.84
N LYS A 94 39.29 -39.98 -1.22
CA LYS A 94 40.54 -40.35 -1.87
C LYS A 94 40.46 -41.83 -2.28
N PRO A 95 40.56 -42.21 -3.57
CA PRO A 95 40.49 -43.62 -3.92
C PRO A 95 41.80 -44.31 -3.51
N LYS A 96 41.65 -45.37 -2.71
CA LYS A 96 42.72 -46.28 -2.33
C LYS A 96 42.57 -47.56 -3.16
N SER A 97 43.42 -47.74 -4.17
CA SER A 97 43.84 -49.03 -4.73
C SER A 97 45.06 -48.83 -5.61
#